data_AF-A0A354FEN4-F1
#
_entry.id   AF-A0A354FEN4-F1
#
_cell.length_a   1.000
_cell.length_b   1.000
_cell.length_c   1.000
_cell.angle_alpha   90.00
_cell.angle_beta   90.00
_cell.angle_gamma   90.00
#
_symmetry.space_group_name_H-M   'P 1'
#
loop_
_entity.id
_entity.type
_entity.pdbx_description
1 polymer ?
#
loop_
_entity_poly.entity_id
_entity_poly.type
_entity_poly.pdbx_seq_one_letter_code
_entity_poly.pdbx_strand_id
1 'polypeptide(L)' 'SLQKSNPNRMEGMIRKIIKDKLNDGQFDECDLTLKDLNEIAIAFVRVLGGIFHSRIEYPEAALISELERGKSKGAAVNQ' A
#
# COMPACT_ATOMS: atom_id res chain seq x y z
N SER A 1 -9.79 13.94 2.33
CA SER A 1 -9.08 13.06 3.27
C SER A 1 -8.40 11.92 2.52
N LEU A 2 -7.08 11.80 2.64
CA LEU A 2 -6.25 10.83 1.91
C LEU A 2 -6.35 9.39 2.44
N GLN A 3 -6.90 9.21 3.65
CA GLN A 3 -7.05 7.90 4.32
C GLN A 3 -8.00 6.91 3.64
N LYS A 4 -8.83 7.37 2.69
CA LYS A 4 -9.72 6.52 1.86
C LYS A 4 -9.39 6.68 0.37
N SER A 5 -8.13 6.93 0.03
CA SER A 5 -7.74 7.05 -1.37
C SER A 5 -7.69 5.67 -2.01
N ASN A 6 -8.57 5.45 -2.99
CA ASN A 6 -8.42 4.35 -3.94
C ASN A 6 -7.01 4.44 -4.57
N PRO A 7 -6.22 3.36 -4.61
CA PRO A 7 -4.88 3.33 -5.21
C PRO A 7 -4.81 4.00 -6.59
N ASN A 8 -5.84 3.81 -7.43
CA ASN A 8 -5.92 4.39 -8.76
C ASN A 8 -6.04 5.92 -8.75
N ARG A 9 -6.74 6.48 -7.75
CA ARG A 9 -6.83 7.95 -7.60
C ARG A 9 -5.49 8.55 -7.16
N MET A 10 -4.75 7.84 -6.33
CA MET A 10 -3.43 8.27 -5.86
C MET A 10 -2.41 8.29 -7.00
N GLU A 11 -2.37 7.23 -7.81
CA GLU A 11 -1.52 7.19 -9.00
C GLU A 11 -1.84 8.34 -9.97
N GLY A 12 -3.12 8.57 -10.25
CA GLY A 12 -3.55 9.67 -11.11
C GLY A 12 -3.10 11.04 -10.59
N MET A 13 -3.17 11.27 -9.28
CA MET A 13 -2.69 12.50 -8.65
C MET A 13 -1.16 12.66 -8.78
N ILE A 14 -0.39 11.61 -8.49
CA ILE A 14 1.07 11.63 -8.59
C ILE A 14 1.50 11.93 -10.02
N ARG A 15 0.92 11.24 -11.01
CA ARG A 15 1.22 11.46 -12.43
C ARG A 15 0.86 12.87 -12.89
N LYS A 16 -0.25 13.42 -12.38
CA LYS A 16 -0.64 14.80 -12.67
C LYS A 16 0.42 15.78 -12.15
N ILE A 17 0.87 15.64 -10.89
CA ILE A 17 1.89 16.52 -10.32
C ILE A 17 3.19 16.46 -11.13
N ILE A 18 3.66 15.26 -11.48
CA ILE A 18 4.87 15.10 -12.29
C ILE A 18 4.72 15.79 -13.65
N LYS A 19 3.56 15.64 -14.30
CA LYS A 19 3.27 16.28 -15.59
C LYS A 19 3.21 17.81 -15.48
N ASP A 20 2.57 18.33 -14.44
CA ASP A 20 2.49 19.77 -14.20
C ASP A 20 3.90 20.35 -14.01
N LYS A 21 4.76 19.67 -13.25
CA LYS A 21 6.16 20.06 -13.04
C LYS A 21 7.01 20.01 -14.31
N LEU A 22 6.79 19.00 -15.15
CA LEU A 22 7.43 18.89 -16.45
C LEU A 22 7.01 20.03 -17.39
N ASN A 23 5.72 20.35 -17.44
CA ASN A 23 5.20 21.43 -18.28
C ASN A 23 5.67 22.83 -17.81
N ASP A 24 5.89 22.98 -16.51
CA ASP A 24 6.45 24.19 -15.90
C ASP A 24 7.95 24.37 -16.17
N GLY A 25 8.62 23.42 -16.86
CA GLY A 25 10.06 23.47 -17.15
C GLY A 25 10.95 23.21 -15.94
N GLN A 26 10.40 22.67 -14.83
CA GLN A 26 11.17 22.50 -13.58
C GLN A 26 12.23 21.40 -13.65
N PHE A 27 12.26 20.64 -14.75
CA PHE A 27 13.23 19.57 -15.00
C PHE A 27 14.16 19.88 -16.19
N ASP A 28 14.14 21.10 -16.73
CA ASP A 28 14.87 21.44 -17.97
C ASP A 28 16.40 21.34 -17.83
N GLU A 29 16.93 21.53 -16.62
CA GLU A 29 18.36 21.42 -16.31
C GLU A 29 18.73 20.07 -15.66
N CYS A 30 17.87 19.06 -15.80
CA CYS A 30 18.09 17.73 -15.25
C CYS A 30 18.19 16.67 -16.36
N ASP A 31 19.09 15.71 -16.21
CA ASP A 31 19.23 14.57 -17.13
C ASP A 31 18.19 13.46 -16.85
N LEU A 32 16.93 13.86 -16.65
CA LEU A 32 15.82 12.94 -16.41
C LEU A 32 15.13 12.55 -17.72
N THR A 33 15.05 11.26 -17.98
CA THR A 33 14.25 10.75 -19.10
C THR A 33 12.78 10.57 -18.70
N LEU A 34 11.89 10.47 -19.69
CA LEU A 34 10.48 10.12 -19.43
C LEU A 34 10.33 8.75 -18.73
N LYS A 35 11.29 7.84 -18.94
CA LYS A 35 11.35 6.55 -18.25
C LYS A 35 11.61 6.76 -16.76
N ASP A 36 12.56 7.62 -16.40
CA ASP A 36 12.89 7.93 -15.00
C ASP A 36 11.69 8.57 -14.30
N LEU A 37 10.99 9.48 -14.96
CA LEU A 37 9.75 10.07 -14.43
C LEU A 37 8.66 9.02 -14.14
N ASN A 38 8.58 7.97 -14.97
CA ASN A 38 7.66 6.86 -14.72
C ASN A 38 8.11 5.99 -13.54
N GLU A 39 9.40 5.70 -13.41
CA GLU A 39 9.95 4.97 -12.27
C GLU A 39 9.74 5.74 -10.94
N ILE A 40 9.93 7.06 -10.97
CA ILE A 40 9.63 7.97 -9.86
C ILE A 40 8.15 7.87 -9.48
N ALA A 41 7.24 7.93 -10.44
CA ALA A 41 5.79 7.82 -10.18
C ALA A 41 5.45 6.50 -9.47
N ILE A 42 6.01 5.37 -9.94
CA ILE A 42 5.80 4.04 -9.35
C ILE A 42 6.35 3.98 -7.92
N ALA A 43 7.54 4.55 -7.69
CA ALA A 43 8.13 4.61 -6.35
C ALA A 43 7.23 5.38 -5.37
N PHE A 44 6.69 6.53 -5.77
CA PHE A 44 5.75 7.30 -4.94
C PHE A 44 4.47 6.54 -4.66
N VAL A 45 3.87 5.86 -5.65
CA VAL A 45 2.68 5.03 -5.45
C VAL A 45 2.94 3.94 -4.41
N ARG A 46 4.10 3.28 -4.46
CA ARG A 46 4.46 2.23 -3.50
C ARG A 46 4.64 2.78 -2.08
N VAL A 47 5.39 3.87 -1.93
CA VAL A 47 5.67 4.48 -0.61
C VAL A 47 4.39 5.03 0.01
N LEU A 48 3.62 5.82 -0.74
CA LEU A 48 2.38 6.40 -0.25
C LEU A 48 1.30 5.31 -0.05
N GLY A 49 1.27 4.30 -0.90
CA GLY A 49 0.42 3.12 -0.70
C GLY A 49 0.71 2.42 0.63
N GLY A 50 1.97 2.26 1.02
CA GLY A 50 2.34 1.71 2.33
C GLY A 50 1.90 2.58 3.51
N ILE A 51 1.95 3.91 3.38
CA ILE A 51 1.56 4.86 4.42
C ILE A 51 0.04 4.91 4.61
N PHE A 52 -0.72 4.79 3.52
CA PHE A 52 -2.18 4.97 3.52
C PHE A 52 -2.98 3.66 3.58
N HIS A 53 -2.34 2.49 3.51
CA HIS A 53 -2.99 1.25 3.95
C HIS A 53 -3.00 1.20 5.48
N SER A 54 -4.17 0.93 6.07
CA SER A 54 -4.27 0.70 7.51
C SER A 54 -3.32 -0.43 7.89
N ARG A 55 -2.58 -0.28 9.00
CA ARG A 55 -1.87 -1.42 9.59
C ARG A 55 -2.85 -2.57 9.70
N ILE A 56 -2.49 -3.71 9.12
CA ILE A 56 -3.30 -4.92 9.22
C ILE A 56 -3.16 -5.38 10.67
N GLU A 57 -4.28 -5.43 11.39
CA GLU A 57 -4.31 -6.01 12.73
C GLU A 57 -3.94 -7.49 12.60
N TYR A 58 -3.06 -7.97 13.48
CA TYR A 58 -2.76 -9.40 13.50
C TYR A 58 -4.07 -10.16 13.72
N PRO A 59 -4.29 -11.27 13.01
CA PRO A 59 -5.51 -12.05 13.15
C PRO A 59 -5.47 -12.87 14.45
N GLU A 60 -5.23 -12.22 15.58
CA GLU A 60 -5.26 -12.83 16.91
C GLU A 60 -6.62 -13.51 17.14
N ALA A 61 -7.71 -12.88 16.69
CA ALA A 61 -9.04 -13.48 16.74
C ALA A 61 -9.16 -14.78 15.93
N ALA A 62 -8.49 -14.89 14.78
CA ALA A 62 -8.50 -16.11 13.97
C ALA A 62 -7.63 -17.21 14.60
N LEU A 63 -6.44 -16.85 15.09
CA LEU A 63 -5.54 -17.76 15.81
C LEU A 63 -6.19 -18.31 17.10
N ILE A 64 -6.81 -17.43 17.91
CA ILE A 64 -7.48 -17.80 19.16
C ILE A 64 -8.67 -18.74 18.87
N SER A 65 -9.45 -18.46 17.83
CA SER A 65 -10.56 -19.33 17.43
C SER A 65 -10.09 -20.72 16.97
N GLU A 66 -8.92 -20.83 16.36
CA GLU A 66 -8.36 -22.09 15.88
C GLU A 66 -7.74 -22.92 17.02
N LEU A 67 -7.10 -22.25 18.00
CA LEU A 67 -6.57 -22.86 19.22
C LEU A 67 -7.67 -23.43 20.14
N GLU A 68 -8.80 -22.72 20.28
CA GLU A 68 -9.93 -23.20 21.09
C GLU A 68 -10.66 -24.40 20.46
N ARG A 69 -10.68 -24.51 19.11
CA ARG A 69 -11.16 -25.72 18.40
C ARG A 69 -10.25 -26.94 18.59
N GLY A 70 -8.98 -26.73 18.91
CA GLY A 70 -8.03 -27.81 19.21
C GLY A 70 -8.25 -28.44 20.58
N LYS A 71 -8.57 -27.64 21.60
CA LYS A 71 -8.78 -28.12 22.99
C LYS A 71 -9.99 -29.04 23.13
N SER A 72 -11.04 -28.82 22.36
CA SER A 72 -12.29 -29.61 22.42
C SER A 72 -12.15 -31.02 21.84
N LYS A 73 -11.13 -31.29 21.02
CA LYS A 73 -10.86 -32.65 20.47
C LYS A 73 -10.00 -33.53 21.38
N GLY A 74 -9.20 -32.94 22.27
CA GLY A 74 -8.33 -33.70 23.20
C GLY A 74 -9.04 -34.28 24.42
N ALA A 75 -10.21 -33.74 24.78
CA ALA A 75 -10.96 -34.18 25.97
C ALA A 75 -11.82 -35.44 25.75
N ALA A 76 -12.08 -35.84 24.49
CA ALA A 76 -12.92 -37.00 24.16
C ALA A 76 -12.14 -38.31 23.99
N VAL A 77 -10.80 -38.30 24.17
CA VAL A 77 -9.92 -39.45 23.96
C VAL A 77 -9.30 -39.94 25.28
N ASN A 78 -10.04 -39.84 26.39
CA ASN A 78 -9.68 -40.51 27.64
C ASN A 78 -10.97 -40.86 28.39
N GLN A 79 -11.75 -41.79 27.82
CA GLN A 79 -12.76 -42.56 28.56
C GLN A 79 -12.88 -43.95 27.95
#